data_AF-A0A944GR20-F1
#
_entry.id   AF-A0A944GR20-F1
#
_cell.length_a   1.000
_cell.length_b   1.000
_cell.length_c   1.000
_cell.angle_alpha   90.00
_cell.angle_beta   90.00
_cell.angle_gamma   90.00
#
_symmetry.space_group_name_H-M   'P 1'
#
loop_
_entity.id
_entity.type
_entity.pdbx_description
1 polymer ?
#
loop_
_entity_poly.entity_id
_entity_poly.type
_entity_poly.pdbx_seq_one_letter_code
_entity_poly.pdbx_strand_id
1 'polypeptide(L)' 'VRAANITNADFARLTRQHNNANVLTLSGRFVSLEDNKAIVEAFLGTPFEGGRHCNRLDKISAIEER' A
#
# COMPACT_ATOMS: atom_id res chain seq x y z
N VAL A 1 5.80 -11.00 -0.28
CA VAL A 1 4.52 -10.35 0.19
C VAL A 1 4.76 -8.86 0.36
N ARG A 2 3.82 -7.98 0.01
CA ARG A 2 4.03 -6.52 0.06
C ARG A 2 3.05 -5.85 1.03
N ALA A 3 3.49 -5.73 2.27
CA ALA A 3 2.77 -5.04 3.33
C ALA A 3 3.23 -3.58 3.48
N ALA A 4 2.31 -2.65 3.72
CA ALA A 4 2.64 -1.25 3.95
C ALA A 4 1.96 -0.70 5.21
N ASN A 5 2.74 -0.09 6.10
CA ASN A 5 2.26 0.62 7.29
C ASN A 5 1.83 2.03 6.92
N ILE A 6 0.55 2.33 7.09
CA ILE A 6 -0.06 3.56 6.61
C ILE A 6 -0.73 4.31 7.76
N THR A 7 -0.56 5.63 7.77
CA THR A 7 -1.10 6.51 8.81
C THR A 7 -1.97 7.65 8.26
N ASN A 8 -2.15 7.74 6.94
CA ASN A 8 -3.11 8.65 6.31
C ASN A 8 -3.55 8.14 4.92
N ALA A 9 -4.67 8.66 4.41
CA ALA A 9 -5.32 8.16 3.19
C ALA A 9 -4.50 8.41 1.91
N ASP A 10 -3.73 9.48 1.81
CA ASP A 10 -2.92 9.78 0.62
C ASP A 10 -1.83 8.73 0.40
N PHE A 11 -1.15 8.34 1.48
CA PHE A 11 -0.18 7.25 1.42
C PHE A 11 -0.84 5.88 1.15
N ALA A 12 -2.10 5.69 1.56
CA ALA A 12 -2.89 4.50 1.21
C ALA A 12 -3.12 4.39 -0.31
N ARG A 13 -3.44 5.51 -0.96
CA ARG A 13 -3.57 5.55 -2.44
C ARG A 13 -2.24 5.29 -3.11
N LEU A 14 -1.20 6.02 -2.72
CA LEU A 14 0.13 5.92 -3.32
C LEU A 14 0.73 4.51 -3.19
N THR A 15 0.59 3.88 -2.02
CA THR A 15 1.11 2.51 -1.85
C THR A 15 0.37 1.51 -2.73
N ARG A 16 -0.93 1.70 -2.94
CA ARG A 16 -1.73 0.84 -3.82
C ARG A 16 -1.40 1.09 -5.30
N GLN A 17 -1.30 2.35 -5.71
CA GLN A 17 -0.97 2.80 -7.08
C GLN A 17 0.43 2.41 -7.53
N HIS A 18 1.43 2.58 -6.66
CA HIS A 18 2.84 2.46 -7.03
C HIS A 18 3.48 1.15 -6.57
N ASN A 19 3.10 0.64 -5.39
CA ASN A 19 3.77 -0.53 -4.81
C ASN A 19 2.96 -1.81 -4.96
N ASN A 20 1.76 -1.73 -5.55
CA ASN A 20 0.82 -2.84 -5.65
C ASN A 20 0.73 -3.60 -4.32
N ALA A 21 0.68 -2.86 -3.20
CA ALA A 21 0.64 -3.45 -1.88
C ALA A 21 -0.62 -4.31 -1.74
N ASN A 22 -0.46 -5.50 -1.18
CA ASN A 22 -1.53 -6.49 -1.02
C ASN A 22 -1.90 -6.74 0.45
N VAL A 23 -1.17 -6.13 1.38
CA VAL A 23 -1.48 -6.11 2.80
C VAL A 23 -1.37 -4.67 3.30
N LEU A 24 -2.42 -4.21 3.97
CA LEU A 24 -2.46 -2.91 4.65
C LEU A 24 -2.22 -3.15 6.15
N THR A 25 -1.26 -2.43 6.74
CA THR A 25 -1.05 -2.45 8.19
C THR A 25 -1.37 -1.08 8.77
N LEU A 26 -2.06 -1.08 9.92
CA LEU A 26 -2.66 0.09 10.54
C LEU A 26 -2.18 0.24 11.98
N SER A 27 -2.22 1.48 12.49
CA SER A 27 -1.91 1.77 13.89
C SER A 27 -3.19 1.86 14.72
N GLY A 28 -3.33 0.95 15.69
CA GLY A 28 -4.42 1.01 16.67
C GLY A 28 -4.20 2.02 17.81
N ARG A 29 -3.01 2.61 17.92
CA ARG A 29 -2.64 3.54 19.02
C ARG A 29 -2.47 4.98 18.58
N PHE A 30 -2.02 5.21 17.36
CA PHE A 30 -1.55 6.53 16.90
C PHE A 30 -2.35 7.09 15.72
N VAL A 31 -3.39 6.40 15.27
CA VAL A 31 -4.28 6.85 14.19
C VAL A 31 -5.71 6.69 14.69
N SER A 32 -6.55 7.71 14.47
CA SER A 32 -7.95 7.68 14.90
C SER A 32 -8.73 6.60 14.16
N LEU A 33 -9.87 6.16 14.70
CA LEU A 33 -10.72 5.19 13.99
C LEU A 33 -11.22 5.74 12.65
N GLU A 34 -11.60 7.03 12.61
CA GLU A 34 -12.10 7.66 11.39
C GLU A 34 -11.01 7.78 10.32
N ASP A 35 -9.79 8.15 10.70
CA ASP A 35 -8.66 8.16 9.77
C ASP A 35 -8.33 6.74 9.28
N ASN A 36 -8.37 5.74 10.17
CA ASN A 36 -8.17 4.34 9.78
C ASN A 36 -9.24 3.86 8.78
N LYS A 37 -10.50 4.26 8.93
CA LYS A 37 -11.55 3.96 7.94
C LYS A 37 -11.25 4.62 6.59
N ALA A 38 -10.88 5.90 6.59
CA ALA A 38 -10.53 6.61 5.36
C ALA A 38 -9.31 5.99 4.65
N ILE A 39 -8.31 5.52 5.42
CA ILE A 39 -7.16 4.77 4.90
C ILE A 39 -7.60 3.47 4.22
N VAL A 40 -8.47 2.69 4.89
CA VAL A 40 -8.97 1.41 4.35
C VAL A 40 -9.76 1.64 3.06
N GLU A 41 -10.67 2.62 3.04
CA GLU A 41 -11.44 2.98 1.85
C GLU A 41 -10.52 3.41 0.70
N ALA A 42 -9.54 4.27 0.97
CA ALA A 42 -8.58 4.70 -0.02
C ALA A 42 -7.74 3.54 -0.56
N PHE A 43 -7.29 2.62 0.30
CA PHE A 43 -6.49 1.46 -0.10
C PHE A 43 -7.30 0.48 -0.97
N LEU A 44 -8.53 0.14 -0.56
CA LEU A 44 -9.38 -0.82 -1.27
C LEU A 44 -9.96 -0.25 -2.57
N GLY A 45 -10.27 1.05 -2.59
CA GLY A 45 -10.85 1.72 -3.75
C GLY A 45 -9.82 2.15 -4.81
N THR A 46 -8.53 2.02 -4.54
CA THR A 46 -7.49 2.49 -5.45
C THR A 46 -6.96 1.33 -6.32
N PRO A 47 -6.98 1.44 -7.66
CA PRO A 47 -6.35 0.45 -8.53
C PRO A 47 -4.83 0.63 -8.59
N PHE A 48 -4.12 -0.43 -8.98
CA PHE A 48 -2.69 -0.36 -9.28
C PHE A 48 -2.47 0.31 -10.66
N GLU A 49 -1.49 1.21 -10.77
CA GLU A 49 -1.23 1.95 -12.01
C GLU A 49 -0.41 1.17 -13.05
N GLY A 50 0.35 0.16 -12.62
CA GLY A 50 1.21 -0.60 -13.54
C GLY A 50 2.35 0.24 -14.15
N GLY A 51 2.65 0.01 -15.42
CA GLY A 51 3.68 0.74 -16.17
C GLY A 51 5.06 0.67 -15.51
N ARG A 52 5.70 1.83 -15.31
CA ARG A 52 7.04 1.93 -14.70
C ARG A 52 7.15 1.28 -13.30
N HIS A 53 6.02 1.13 -12.62
CA HIS A 53 5.97 0.56 -11.28
C HIS A 53 6.15 -0.95 -11.30
N CYS A 54 5.71 -1.65 -12.35
CA CYS A 54 5.96 -3.10 -12.52
C CYS A 54 7.46 -3.42 -12.48
N ASN A 55 8.27 -2.63 -13.20
CA ASN A 55 9.74 -2.80 -13.21
C ASN A 55 10.37 -2.68 -11.83
N ARG A 56 9.74 -1.96 -10.88
CA ARG A 56 10.21 -1.87 -9.49
C ARG A 56 9.78 -3.08 -8.68
N LEU A 57 8.58 -3.60 -8.94
CA LEU A 57 8.09 -4.84 -8.32
C LEU A 57 8.94 -6.04 -8.75
N ASP A 58 9.31 -6.13 -10.03
CA ASP A 58 10.17 -7.20 -10.54
C ASP A 58 11.52 -7.24 -9.82
N LYS A 59 12.09 -6.07 -9.49
CA LYS A 59 13.32 -5.98 -8.68
C LYS A 59 13.13 -6.49 -7.26
N ILE A 60 11.95 -6.30 -6.66
CA ILE A 60 11.63 -6.82 -5.33
C ILE A 60 11.48 -8.34 -5.41
N SER A 61 10.71 -8.85 -6.38
CA SER A 61 10.53 -10.29 -6.60
C SER A 61 11.86 -11.01 -6.83
N ALA A 62 12.75 -10.41 -7.63
CA ALA A 62 14.09 -10.95 -7.87
C ALA A 62 14.98 -11.02 -6.61
N ILE A 63 14.68 -10.25 -5.56
CA ILE A 63 15.33 -10.38 -4.24
C ILE A 63 14.68 -11.51 -3.43
N GLU A 64 13.35 -11.69 -3.52
CA GLU A 64 12.60 -12.75 -2.83
C GLU A 64 12.94 -14.16 -3.36
N GLU A 65 13.33 -14.28 -4.63
CA GLU A 65 13.69 -15.55 -5.30
C GLU A 65 15.17 -15.96 -5.14
N ARG A 66 15.98 -15.13 -4.48
CA ARG A 66 17.39 -15.44 -4.15
C ARG A 66 17.50 -16.22 -2.85
#